data_AF-A0A1E5GDR1-F1
#
_entry.id   AF-A0A1E5GDR1-F1
#
_cell.length_a   1.000
_cell.length_b   1.000
_cell.length_c   1.000
_cell.angle_alpha   90.00
_cell.angle_beta   90.00
_cell.angle_gamma   90.00
#
_symmetry.space_group_name_H-M   'P 1'
#
loop_
_entity.id
_entity.type
_entity.pdbx_description
1 polymer ?
#
loop_
_entity_poly.entity_id
_entity_poly.type
_entity_poly.pdbx_seq_one_letter_code
_entity_poly.pdbx_strand_id
1 'polypeptide(L)'
;MGFLMCRKNKKVKENTQLRKALFEFRTPLIKIKLLSERLNYSEFTKRFEESLEILESNLHDQEKAKRLLVKTEILGGIGTWMDSPPWTAYQLGISSEFDKTTKRFSISRSKIKKYLK
;
A
#
# COMPACT_ATOMS: atom_id res chain seq x y z
N MET A 1 -38.65 -6.11 11.78
CA MET A 1 -37.30 -6.42 12.30
C MET A 1 -36.24 -6.79 11.23
N GLY A 2 -36.49 -6.69 9.92
CA GLY A 2 -35.54 -7.15 8.88
C GLY A 2 -34.35 -6.23 8.55
N PHE A 3 -34.48 -4.91 8.73
CA PHE A 3 -33.46 -3.94 8.27
C PHE A 3 -32.16 -3.92 9.10
N LEU A 4 -32.24 -4.26 10.40
CA LEU A 4 -31.08 -4.25 11.31
C LEU A 4 -30.12 -5.42 11.09
N MET A 5 -30.63 -6.60 10.71
CA MET A 5 -29.82 -7.78 10.42
C MET A 5 -29.02 -7.65 9.12
N CYS A 6 -29.63 -7.10 8.05
CA CYS A 6 -28.93 -6.86 6.78
C CYS A 6 -27.76 -5.89 6.92
N ARG A 7 -27.91 -4.82 7.73
CA ARG A 7 -26.83 -3.84 7.98
C ARG A 7 -25.65 -4.42 8.74
N LYS A 8 -25.90 -5.25 9.76
CA LYS A 8 -24.84 -5.94 10.52
C LYS A 8 -24.05 -6.91 9.62
N ASN A 9 -24.73 -7.71 8.80
CA ASN A 9 -24.09 -8.65 7.89
C ASN A 9 -23.24 -7.97 6.81
N LYS A 10 -23.66 -6.80 6.32
CA LYS A 10 -22.88 -6.00 5.37
C LYS A 10 -21.57 -5.48 5.97
N LYS A 11 -21.62 -4.89 7.18
CA LYS A 11 -20.42 -4.39 7.89
C LYS A 11 -19.41 -5.50 8.22
N VAL A 12 -19.89 -6.70 8.59
CA VAL A 12 -19.00 -7.84 8.87
C VAL A 12 -18.29 -8.29 7.59
N LYS A 13 -19.01 -8.39 6.46
CA LYS A 13 -18.39 -8.72 5.17
C LYS A 13 -17.38 -7.67 4.71
N GLU A 14 -17.68 -6.38 4.86
CA GLU A 14 -16.78 -5.28 4.52
C GLU A 14 -15.50 -5.29 5.37
N ASN A 15 -15.60 -5.54 6.68
CA ASN A 15 -14.43 -5.68 7.55
C ASN A 15 -13.56 -6.89 7.16
N THR A 16 -14.17 -8.04 6.86
CA THR A 16 -13.43 -9.23 6.42
C THR A 16 -12.69 -8.96 5.09
N GLN A 17 -13.32 -8.25 4.17
CA GLN A 17 -12.70 -7.88 2.88
C GLN A 17 -11.56 -6.87 3.07
N LEU A 18 -11.73 -5.86 3.94
CA LEU A 18 -10.68 -4.91 4.27
C LEU A 18 -9.46 -5.62 4.90
N ARG A 19 -9.70 -6.51 5.87
CA ARG A 19 -8.64 -7.29 6.51
C ARG A 19 -7.87 -8.15 5.51
N LYS A 20 -8.58 -8.79 4.56
CA LYS A 20 -7.96 -9.51 3.45
C LYS A 20 -7.13 -8.59 2.55
N ALA A 21 -7.64 -7.40 2.22
CA ALA A 21 -6.92 -6.43 1.41
C ALA A 21 -5.64 -5.93 2.11
N LEU A 22 -5.68 -5.68 3.42
CA LEU A 22 -4.51 -5.33 4.22
C LEU A 22 -3.46 -6.46 4.24
N PHE A 23 -3.92 -7.70 4.41
CA PHE A 23 -3.04 -8.87 4.36
C PHE A 23 -2.38 -9.02 2.97
N GLU A 24 -3.14 -8.89 1.89
CA GLU A 24 -2.62 -8.94 0.52
C GLU A 24 -1.69 -7.76 0.18
N PHE A 25 -1.81 -6.63 0.89
CA PHE A 25 -0.96 -5.46 0.69
C PHE A 25 0.44 -5.60 1.29
N ARG A 26 0.64 -6.51 2.25
CA ARG A 26 1.94 -6.76 2.86
C ARG A 26 3.01 -7.13 1.82
N THR A 27 2.70 -8.09 0.93
CA THR A 27 3.63 -8.56 -0.09
C THR A 27 4.11 -7.47 -1.06
N PRO A 28 3.22 -6.69 -1.72
CA PRO A 28 3.67 -5.60 -2.58
C PRO A 28 4.41 -4.51 -1.80
N LEU A 29 4.06 -4.25 -0.53
CA LEU A 29 4.76 -3.29 0.31
C LEU A 29 6.20 -3.73 0.64
N ILE A 30 6.43 -5.00 0.95
CA ILE A 30 7.78 -5.55 1.10
C ILE A 30 8.57 -5.41 -0.21
N LYS A 31 7.94 -5.74 -1.35
CA LYS A 31 8.63 -5.68 -2.64
C LYS A 31 9.04 -4.26 -3.03
N ILE A 32 8.19 -3.26 -2.80
CA ILE A 32 8.55 -1.87 -3.11
C ILE A 32 9.60 -1.32 -2.15
N LYS A 33 9.62 -1.76 -0.88
CA LYS A 33 10.70 -1.47 0.08
C LYS A 33 12.05 -2.02 -0.41
N LEU A 34 12.11 -3.29 -0.79
CA LEU A 34 13.35 -3.89 -1.30
C LEU A 34 13.83 -3.20 -2.58
N LEU A 35 12.88 -2.78 -3.43
CA LEU A 35 13.17 -2.01 -4.62
C LEU A 35 13.75 -0.63 -4.27
N SER A 36 13.21 0.08 -3.28
CA SER A 36 13.77 1.38 -2.84
C SER A 36 15.15 1.26 -2.21
N GLU A 37 15.40 0.17 -1.47
CA GLU A 37 16.74 -0.14 -0.97
C GLU A 37 17.73 -0.37 -2.12
N ARG A 38 17.35 -1.18 -3.10
CA ARG A 38 18.20 -1.49 -4.26
C ARG A 38 18.50 -0.26 -5.12
N LEU A 39 17.54 0.66 -5.22
CA LEU A 39 17.71 1.92 -5.92
C LEU A 39 18.44 3.00 -5.09
N ASN A 40 18.80 2.68 -3.85
CA ASN A 40 19.48 3.56 -2.89
C ASN A 40 18.67 4.83 -2.52
N TYR A 41 17.35 4.70 -2.39
CA TYR A 41 16.47 5.78 -1.91
C TYR A 41 16.03 5.53 -0.46
N SER A 42 16.93 5.81 0.49
CA SER A 42 16.73 5.57 1.93
C SER A 42 15.45 6.21 2.50
N GLU A 43 15.13 7.43 2.09
CA GLU A 43 13.91 8.13 2.53
C GLU A 43 12.63 7.38 2.14
N PHE A 44 12.59 6.79 0.94
CA PHE A 44 11.46 5.98 0.51
C PHE A 44 11.44 4.62 1.21
N THR A 45 12.60 3.99 1.38
CA THR A 45 12.73 2.75 2.17
C THR A 45 12.14 2.92 3.57
N LYS A 46 12.54 3.98 4.28
CA LYS A 46 12.05 4.27 5.63
C LYS A 46 10.53 4.44 5.66
N ARG A 47 9.95 5.12 4.67
CA ARG A 47 8.48 5.27 4.58
C ARG A 47 7.76 3.95 4.36
N PHE A 48 8.31 3.07 3.52
CA PHE A 48 7.72 1.75 3.30
C PHE A 48 7.88 0.83 4.52
N GLU A 49 8.97 0.97 5.26
CA GLU A 49 9.21 0.31 6.53
C GLU A 49 8.21 0.75 7.60
N GLU A 50 8.04 2.05 7.82
CA GLU A 50 7.03 2.60 8.73
C GLU A 50 5.60 2.17 8.31
N SER A 51 5.35 2.00 7.02
CA SER A 51 4.08 1.46 6.51
C SER A 51 3.89 -0.02 6.87
N LEU A 52 4.95 -0.82 6.94
CA LEU A 52 4.90 -2.22 7.40
C LEU A 52 4.62 -2.26 8.90
N GLU A 53 5.25 -1.41 9.69
CA GLU A 53 4.98 -1.29 11.13
C GLU A 53 3.51 -0.96 11.39
N ILE A 54 2.90 -0.07 10.59
CA ILE A 54 1.46 0.24 10.68
C ILE A 54 0.61 -1.03 10.42
N LEU A 55 0.98 -1.88 9.46
CA LEU A 55 0.25 -3.13 9.21
C LEU A 55 0.33 -4.09 10.40
N GLU A 56 1.48 -4.14 11.07
CA GLU A 56 1.75 -5.04 12.20
C GLU A 56 1.27 -4.50 13.55
N SER A 57 0.98 -3.20 13.64
CA SER A 57 0.47 -2.56 14.85
C SER A 57 -0.83 -3.19 15.38
N ASN A 58 -1.16 -2.97 16.66
CA ASN A 58 -2.42 -3.43 17.26
C ASN A 58 -3.63 -2.51 16.97
N LEU A 59 -3.53 -1.64 15.96
CA LEU A 59 -4.60 -0.73 15.57
C LEU A 59 -5.79 -1.47 14.92
N HIS A 60 -6.97 -0.85 14.96
CA HIS A 60 -8.13 -1.36 14.24
C HIS A 60 -7.90 -1.30 12.71
N ASP A 61 -8.41 -2.27 11.96
CA ASP A 61 -8.13 -2.42 10.51
C ASP A 61 -8.45 -1.15 9.70
N GLN A 62 -9.54 -0.46 10.03
CA GLN A 62 -9.88 0.83 9.40
C GLN A 62 -8.84 1.93 9.67
N GLU A 63 -8.29 1.99 10.88
CA GLU A 63 -7.29 2.98 11.25
C GLU A 63 -5.94 2.66 10.60
N LYS A 64 -5.55 1.38 10.57
CA LYS A 64 -4.39 0.91 9.80
C LYS A 64 -4.48 1.36 8.35
N ALA A 65 -5.61 1.08 7.71
CA ALA A 65 -5.84 1.41 6.31
C ALA A 65 -5.73 2.91 6.03
N LYS A 66 -6.30 3.77 6.89
CA LYS A 66 -6.18 5.24 6.75
C LYS A 66 -4.74 5.71 6.85
N ARG A 67 -4.03 5.31 7.91
CA ARG A 67 -2.63 5.71 8.13
C ARG A 67 -1.72 5.21 7.00
N LEU A 68 -1.93 3.98 6.56
CA LEU A 68 -1.22 3.37 5.45
C LEU A 68 -1.41 4.16 4.14
N LEU A 69 -2.65 4.58 3.82
CA LEU A 69 -2.90 5.34 2.61
C LEU A 69 -2.20 6.70 2.61
N VAL A 70 -2.23 7.41 3.75
CA VAL A 70 -1.53 8.70 3.90
C VAL A 70 -0.02 8.52 3.75
N LYS A 71 0.55 7.52 4.44
CA LYS A 71 1.99 7.27 4.41
C LYS A 71 2.51 6.90 3.02
N THR A 72 1.70 6.15 2.26
CA THR A 72 2.02 5.66 0.91
C THR A 72 1.57 6.60 -0.21
N GLU A 73 1.19 7.85 0.10
CA GLU A 73 0.76 8.83 -0.89
C GLU A 73 1.89 9.31 -1.82
N ILE A 74 3.15 9.04 -1.46
CA ILE A 74 4.38 9.32 -2.22
C ILE A 74 4.46 8.72 -3.64
N LEU A 75 3.40 8.09 -4.13
CA LEU A 75 3.29 7.52 -5.47
C LEU A 75 2.62 8.45 -6.50
N GLY A 76 2.23 9.68 -6.13
CA GLY A 76 1.62 10.62 -7.08
C GLY A 76 1.93 12.08 -6.77
N GLY A 77 2.33 12.84 -7.80
CA GLY A 77 2.77 14.24 -7.70
C GLY A 77 4.21 14.47 -8.23
N ILE A 78 4.66 15.73 -8.22
CA ILE A 78 6.02 16.15 -8.60
C ILE A 78 6.98 15.85 -7.44
N GLY A 79 8.18 15.32 -7.72
CA GLY A 79 9.17 14.95 -6.70
C GLY A 79 8.84 13.65 -5.95
N THR A 80 8.02 12.79 -6.54
CA THR A 80 7.53 11.55 -5.91
C THR A 80 8.32 10.33 -6.34
N TRP A 81 7.96 9.16 -5.81
CA TRP A 81 8.52 7.87 -6.22
C TRP A 81 8.45 7.61 -7.73
N MET A 82 7.53 8.27 -8.44
CA MET A 82 7.36 8.15 -9.89
C MET A 82 8.25 9.10 -10.69
N ASP A 83 8.98 10.00 -10.04
CA ASP A 83 9.73 11.09 -10.71
C ASP A 83 11.22 10.73 -10.85
N SER A 84 11.89 10.44 -9.73
CA SER A 84 13.35 10.16 -9.73
C SER A 84 13.71 8.66 -9.83
N PRO A 85 13.08 7.74 -9.07
CA PRO A 85 13.39 6.31 -9.12
C PRO A 85 13.34 5.62 -10.49
N PRO A 86 12.45 5.99 -11.44
CA PRO A 86 12.42 5.34 -12.76
C PRO A 86 13.73 5.48 -13.55
N TRP A 87 14.41 6.63 -13.45
CA TRP A 87 15.68 6.86 -14.13
C TRP A 87 16.78 5.96 -13.57
N THR A 88 16.90 5.86 -12.25
CA THR A 88 17.86 4.95 -11.59
C THR A 88 17.56 3.49 -11.93
N ALA A 89 16.28 3.10 -11.99
CA ALA A 89 15.88 1.76 -12.41
C ALA A 89 16.26 1.45 -13.87
N TYR A 90 16.18 2.44 -14.76
CA TYR A 90 16.67 2.33 -16.14
C TYR A 90 18.19 2.15 -16.20
N GLN A 91 18.95 2.96 -15.46
CA GLN A 91 20.41 2.83 -15.39
C GLN A 91 20.87 1.46 -14.88
N LEU A 92 20.09 0.83 -13.99
CA LEU A 92 20.37 -0.50 -13.44
C LEU A 92 19.79 -1.65 -14.28
N GLY A 93 19.12 -1.37 -15.40
CA GLY A 93 18.51 -2.38 -16.26
C GLY A 93 17.29 -3.09 -15.66
N ILE A 94 16.67 -2.52 -14.62
CA ILE A 94 15.53 -3.12 -13.89
C ILE A 94 14.20 -2.40 -14.12
N SER A 95 14.09 -1.57 -15.16
CA SER A 95 12.85 -0.82 -15.47
C SER A 95 11.60 -1.70 -15.51
N SER A 96 11.69 -2.91 -16.07
CA SER A 96 10.55 -3.84 -16.12
C SER A 96 10.11 -4.32 -14.73
N GLU A 97 11.08 -4.60 -13.86
CA GLU A 97 10.83 -5.00 -12.47
C GLU A 97 10.23 -3.83 -11.67
N PHE A 98 10.78 -2.63 -11.88
CA PHE A 98 10.31 -1.39 -11.26
C PHE A 98 8.84 -1.12 -11.61
N ASP A 99 8.50 -1.13 -12.90
CA ASP A 99 7.13 -0.87 -13.36
C ASP A 99 6.15 -1.92 -12.81
N LYS A 100 6.48 -3.21 -12.90
CA LYS A 100 5.65 -4.31 -12.37
C LYS A 100 5.41 -4.17 -10.87
N THR A 101 6.46 -3.86 -10.11
CA THR A 101 6.40 -3.75 -8.65
C THR A 101 5.57 -2.54 -8.24
N THR A 102 5.82 -1.39 -8.86
CA THR A 102 5.11 -0.15 -8.57
C THR A 102 3.64 -0.24 -8.99
N LYS A 103 3.35 -0.83 -10.15
CA LYS A 103 1.98 -1.09 -10.61
C LYS A 103 1.22 -2.01 -9.67
N ARG A 104 1.84 -3.12 -9.24
CA ARG A 104 1.22 -4.06 -8.29
C ARG A 104 0.93 -3.38 -6.96
N PHE A 105 1.85 -2.56 -6.47
CA PHE A 105 1.65 -1.77 -5.26
C PHE A 105 0.48 -0.78 -5.42
N SER A 106 0.44 -0.02 -6.51
CA SER A 106 -0.62 0.95 -6.78
C SER A 106 -2.01 0.30 -6.86
N ILE A 107 -2.12 -0.87 -7.50
CA ILE A 107 -3.35 -1.66 -7.55
C ILE A 107 -3.79 -2.07 -6.14
N SER A 108 -2.88 -2.62 -5.33
CA SER A 108 -3.21 -3.04 -3.96
C SER A 108 -3.57 -1.87 -3.06
N ARG A 109 -2.90 -0.71 -3.19
CA ARG A 109 -3.25 0.54 -2.49
C ARG A 109 -4.66 0.99 -2.85
N SER A 110 -5.00 0.93 -4.14
CA SER A 110 -6.32 1.30 -4.65
C SER A 110 -7.43 0.37 -4.13
N LYS A 111 -7.14 -0.92 -3.93
CA LYS A 111 -8.10 -1.85 -3.28
C LYS A 111 -8.42 -1.40 -1.85
N ILE A 112 -7.40 -1.05 -1.05
CA ILE A 112 -7.62 -0.57 0.33
C ILE A 112 -8.47 0.72 0.31
N LYS A 113 -8.15 1.66 -0.58
CA LYS A 113 -8.90 2.93 -0.72
C LYS A 113 -10.39 2.73 -1.01
N LYS A 114 -10.78 1.65 -1.70
CA LYS A 114 -12.20 1.34 -1.99
C LYS A 114 -13.01 1.01 -0.74
N TYR A 115 -12.37 0.50 0.32
CA TYR A 115 -13.04 0.10 1.57
C TYR A 115 -13.10 1.21 2.62
N LEU A 116 -12.51 2.37 2.33
CA LEU A 116 -12.53 3.56 3.19
C LEU A 116 -13.43 4.68 2.67
N LYS A 117 -14.07 4.48 1.51
CA LYS A 117 -15.13 5.34 0.97
C LYS A 117 -16.49 4.88 1.48
#